data_AF-A0A7W0QGK4-F1
#
_entry.id   AF-A0A7W0QGK4-F1
#
_cell.length_a   1.000
_cell.length_b   1.000
_cell.length_c   1.000
_cell.angle_alpha   90.00
_cell.angle_beta   90.00
_cell.angle_gamma   90.00
#
_symmetry.space_group_name_H-M   'P 1'
#
loop_
_entity.id
_entity.type
_entity.pdbx_description
1 polymer ?
#
loop_
_entity_poly.entity_id
_entity_poly.type
_entity_poly.pdbx_seq_one_letter_code
_entity_poly.pdbx_strand_id
1 'polypeptide(L)'
;MRPSESFDIAALEEVESITVCQYALGLPPRHPGLLASRRVDGGKAEEVLTAINAATPGGGPNERQNCGSGDSGESAVVLRLEQATATSEMYVYYSTCHGNGFDDGTNLRELTTAACRPLFETPPVLHTSGSEKPYRRCVDLEAGQPGE
;
A
#
# COMPACT_ATOMS: atom_id res chain seq x y z
N MET A 1 10.89 -5.85 2.09
CA MET A 1 11.95 -5.15 1.33
C MET A 1 11.70 -3.68 1.54
N ARG A 2 12.52 -2.90 2.25
CA ARG A 2 12.19 -1.49 2.49
C ARG A 2 12.64 -0.61 1.31
N PRO A 3 12.09 0.61 1.14
CA PRO A 3 12.64 1.58 0.19
C PRO A 3 14.15 1.76 0.37
N SER A 4 14.90 1.83 -0.72
CA SER A 4 16.36 2.02 -0.67
C SER A 4 16.75 3.44 -0.26
N GLU A 5 15.93 4.41 -0.65
CA GLU A 5 16.01 5.79 -0.18
C GLU A 5 14.87 6.03 0.80
N SER A 6 15.21 6.34 2.04
CA SER A 6 14.22 6.69 3.06
C SER A 6 13.85 8.16 2.95
N PHE A 7 12.58 8.47 3.15
CA PHE A 7 12.09 9.84 3.38
C PHE A 7 11.12 9.85 4.56
N ASP A 8 10.79 11.03 5.09
CA ASP A 8 9.71 11.16 6.06
C ASP A 8 8.47 11.69 5.35
N ILE A 9 7.43 10.87 5.24
CA ILE A 9 6.18 11.30 4.61
C ILE A 9 5.52 12.46 5.37
N ALA A 10 5.79 12.63 6.67
CA ALA A 10 5.27 13.76 7.43
C ALA A 10 5.90 15.10 7.03
N ALA A 11 7.05 15.08 6.38
CA ALA A 11 7.71 16.28 5.87
C ALA A 11 7.19 16.71 4.48
N LEU A 12 6.34 15.89 3.85
CA LEU A 12 5.72 16.26 2.57
C LEU A 12 4.50 17.15 2.83
N GLU A 13 4.55 18.37 2.28
CA GLU A 13 3.43 19.32 2.37
C GLU A 13 2.36 19.03 1.32
N GLU A 14 2.77 18.66 0.11
CA GLU A 14 1.88 18.41 -1.02
C GLU A 14 2.43 17.32 -1.97
N VAL A 15 1.54 16.76 -2.78
CA VAL A 15 1.88 15.88 -3.90
C VAL A 15 1.00 16.23 -5.09
N GLU A 16 1.56 16.28 -6.28
CA GLU A 16 0.80 16.50 -7.51
C GLU A 16 0.01 15.23 -7.88
N SER A 17 0.60 14.08 -7.58
CA SER A 17 0.02 12.77 -7.86
C SER A 17 0.67 11.64 -7.05
N ILE A 18 -0.04 10.53 -6.99
CA ILE A 18 0.46 9.26 -6.48
C ILE A 18 0.25 8.19 -7.55
N THR A 19 1.34 7.60 -8.02
CA THR A 19 1.27 6.41 -8.89
C THR A 19 1.32 5.15 -8.03
N VAL A 20 0.28 4.34 -8.11
CA VAL A 20 0.15 3.05 -7.43
C VAL A 20 0.61 1.96 -8.38
N CYS A 21 1.69 1.25 -8.04
CA CYS A 21 2.24 0.16 -8.85
C CYS A 21 2.22 -1.14 -8.03
N GLN A 22 1.50 -2.15 -8.51
CA GLN A 22 1.46 -3.48 -7.90
C GLN A 22 2.45 -4.41 -8.59
N TYR A 23 3.32 -5.02 -7.81
CA TYR A 23 4.33 -5.96 -8.29
C TYR A 23 4.12 -7.35 -7.68
N ALA A 24 4.28 -8.39 -8.50
CA ALA A 24 4.40 -9.76 -8.03
C ALA A 24 5.72 -9.94 -7.28
N LEU A 25 5.66 -10.64 -6.14
CA LEU A 25 6.83 -11.06 -5.38
C LEU A 25 7.21 -12.50 -5.73
N GLY A 26 8.46 -12.88 -5.50
CA GLY A 26 8.92 -14.27 -5.69
C GLY A 26 9.09 -14.72 -7.15
N LEU A 27 8.95 -13.82 -8.12
CA LEU A 27 9.22 -14.13 -9.52
C LEU A 27 10.72 -14.37 -9.77
N PRO A 28 11.08 -15.26 -10.71
CA PRO A 28 12.48 -15.46 -11.10
C PRO A 28 13.10 -14.16 -11.67
N PRO A 29 14.43 -14.00 -11.58
CA PRO A 29 15.11 -12.88 -12.21
C PRO A 29 14.74 -12.76 -13.71
N ARG A 30 14.56 -11.52 -14.20
CA ARG A 30 14.22 -11.16 -15.60
C ARG A 30 12.76 -11.32 -16.04
N HIS A 31 11.83 -11.59 -15.12
CA HIS A 31 10.40 -11.47 -15.41
C HIS A 31 9.90 -10.07 -15.05
N PRO A 32 9.16 -9.36 -15.93
CA PRO A 32 8.53 -8.10 -15.57
C PRO A 32 7.51 -8.38 -14.46
N GLY A 33 7.77 -7.86 -13.26
CA GLY A 33 6.94 -8.11 -12.09
C GLY A 33 5.74 -7.19 -11.96
N LEU A 34 5.61 -6.16 -12.79
CA LEU A 34 4.49 -5.22 -12.72
C LEU A 34 3.20 -5.93 -13.13
N LEU A 35 2.27 -6.07 -12.18
CA LEU A 35 0.95 -6.67 -12.39
C LEU A 35 -0.08 -5.63 -12.83
N ALA A 36 -0.06 -4.48 -12.16
CA ALA A 36 -1.03 -3.42 -12.37
C ALA A 36 -0.43 -2.06 -11.99
N SER A 37 -0.89 -1.00 -12.63
CA SER A 37 -0.55 0.36 -12.22
C SER A 37 -1.71 1.30 -12.46
N ARG A 38 -1.85 2.33 -11.61
CA ARG A 38 -2.71 3.47 -11.87
C ARG A 38 -2.18 4.73 -11.22
N ARG A 39 -2.73 5.86 -11.63
CA ARG A 39 -2.39 7.17 -11.11
C ARG A 39 -3.58 7.77 -10.38
N VAL A 40 -3.29 8.44 -9.27
CA VAL A 40 -4.21 9.29 -8.51
C VAL A 40 -3.68 10.71 -8.60
N ASP A 41 -4.50 11.66 -9.02
CA ASP A 41 -4.09 13.03 -9.31
C ASP A 41 -4.86 14.05 -8.45
N GLY A 42 -4.26 15.23 -8.26
CA GLY A 42 -4.90 16.41 -7.66
C GLY A 42 -5.40 16.17 -6.23
N GLY A 43 -6.55 16.74 -5.87
CA GLY A 43 -7.08 16.69 -4.51
C GLY A 43 -7.24 15.27 -3.94
N LYS A 44 -7.47 14.25 -4.78
CA LYS A 44 -7.49 12.85 -4.32
C LYS A 44 -6.11 12.36 -3.87
N ALA A 45 -5.04 12.79 -4.55
CA ALA A 45 -3.68 12.46 -4.14
C ALA A 45 -3.34 13.12 -2.79
N GLU A 46 -3.76 14.37 -2.58
CA GLU A 46 -3.62 15.09 -1.32
C GLU A 46 -4.41 14.44 -0.18
N GLU A 47 -5.65 14.00 -0.44
CA GLU A 47 -6.47 13.25 0.53
C GLU A 47 -5.78 11.95 0.96
N VAL A 48 -5.19 11.21 0.01
CA VAL A 48 -4.43 9.99 0.31
C VAL A 48 -3.18 10.30 1.13
N LEU A 49 -2.40 11.31 0.75
CA LEU A 49 -1.22 11.75 1.51
C LEU A 49 -1.60 12.09 2.95
N THR A 50 -2.65 12.90 3.12
CA THR A 50 -3.17 13.32 4.43
C THR A 50 -3.58 12.12 5.28
N ALA A 51 -4.28 11.15 4.68
CA ALA A 51 -4.72 9.95 5.37
C ALA A 51 -3.55 9.04 5.79
N ILE A 52 -2.50 8.92 4.97
CA ILE A 52 -1.29 8.17 5.34
C ILE A 52 -0.55 8.89 6.46
N ASN A 53 -0.42 10.23 6.40
CA ASN A 53 0.30 10.99 7.43
C ASN A 53 -0.44 10.96 8.79
N ALA A 54 -1.77 10.93 8.78
CA ALA A 54 -2.59 10.76 9.98
C ALA A 54 -2.51 9.35 10.60
N ALA A 55 -2.02 8.35 9.85
CA ALA A 55 -1.86 7.00 10.35
C ALA A 55 -0.73 6.92 11.40
N THR A 56 -1.01 6.19 12.48
CA THR A 56 -0.07 6.08 13.61
C THR A 56 1.17 5.25 13.21
N PRO A 57 2.38 5.66 13.62
CA PRO A 57 3.58 4.84 13.46
C PRO A 57 3.49 3.52 14.25
N GLY A 58 4.10 2.45 13.71
CA GLY A 58 4.13 1.11 14.31
C GLY A 58 3.57 0.01 13.40
N GLY A 59 2.94 0.38 12.28
CA GLY A 59 2.36 -0.53 11.31
C GLY A 59 1.14 -1.30 11.81
N GLY A 60 0.70 -2.27 11.01
CA GLY A 60 -0.48 -3.08 11.23
C GLY A 60 -1.67 -2.69 10.33
N PRO A 61 -2.82 -3.33 10.52
CA PRO A 61 -3.06 -4.38 11.51
C PRO A 61 -2.36 -5.70 11.15
N ASN A 62 -2.03 -6.48 12.17
CA ASN A 62 -1.32 -7.77 12.03
C ASN A 62 -2.14 -8.91 12.66
N GLU A 63 -1.96 -10.14 12.17
CA GLU A 63 -2.56 -11.38 12.67
C GLU A 63 -1.49 -12.42 12.97
N ARG A 64 -0.55 -12.06 13.85
CA ARG A 64 0.64 -12.88 14.16
C ARG A 64 0.32 -14.30 14.61
N GLN A 65 -0.82 -14.49 15.29
CA GLN A 65 -1.26 -15.77 15.83
C GLN A 65 -1.59 -16.85 14.77
N ASN A 66 -1.77 -16.46 13.50
CA ASN A 66 -2.00 -17.38 12.39
C ASN A 66 -0.89 -17.34 11.32
N CYS A 67 0.26 -16.71 11.62
CA CYS A 67 1.37 -16.62 10.66
C CYS A 67 2.02 -18.00 10.44
N GLY A 68 1.85 -18.56 9.25
CA GLY A 68 2.71 -19.65 8.77
C GLY A 68 4.16 -19.17 8.60
N SER A 69 5.13 -20.09 8.74
CA SER A 69 6.53 -19.78 8.43
C SER A 69 6.67 -19.51 6.93
N GLY A 70 7.19 -18.33 6.55
CA GLY A 70 7.48 -17.98 5.16
C GLY A 70 6.40 -17.13 4.46
N ASP A 71 5.45 -16.58 5.20
CA ASP A 71 4.38 -15.76 4.63
C ASP A 71 4.86 -14.35 4.26
N SER A 72 5.42 -14.22 3.04
CA SER A 72 5.92 -12.96 2.48
C SER A 72 4.90 -12.23 1.61
N GLY A 73 3.69 -12.80 1.44
CA GLY A 73 2.70 -12.32 0.48
C GLY A 73 3.11 -12.60 -0.97
N GLU A 74 2.15 -12.52 -1.89
CA GLU A 74 2.36 -12.80 -3.32
C GLU A 74 2.60 -11.53 -4.14
N SER A 75 2.23 -10.37 -3.61
CA SER A 75 2.43 -9.07 -4.26
C SER A 75 2.68 -7.96 -3.24
N ALA A 76 3.35 -6.92 -3.69
CA ALA A 76 3.58 -5.68 -2.96
C ALA A 76 3.11 -4.49 -3.81
N VAL A 77 2.71 -3.40 -3.15
CA VAL A 77 2.40 -2.14 -3.82
C VAL A 77 3.51 -1.13 -3.52
N VAL A 78 3.95 -0.43 -4.55
CA VAL A 78 4.83 0.73 -4.47
C VAL A 78 3.99 1.96 -4.79
N LEU A 79 4.04 2.96 -3.93
CA LEU A 79 3.51 4.29 -4.21
C LEU A 79 4.66 5.19 -4.62
N ARG A 80 4.55 5.79 -5.80
CA ARG A 80 5.47 6.83 -6.29
C ARG A 80 4.77 8.17 -6.12
N LEU A 81 5.24 8.96 -5.17
CA LEU A 81 4.72 10.27 -4.82
C LEU A 81 5.46 11.31 -5.66
N GLU A 82 4.77 11.93 -6.60
CA GLU A 82 5.35 12.96 -7.46
C GLU A 82 5.05 14.34 -6.86
N GLN A 83 6.10 15.12 -6.65
CA GLN A 83 6.08 16.52 -6.26
C GLN A 83 6.63 17.35 -7.43
N ALA A 84 6.47 18.68 -7.36
CA ALA A 84 6.93 19.59 -8.40
C ALA A 84 8.43 19.44 -8.76
N THR A 85 9.27 18.98 -7.82
CA THR A 85 10.74 18.90 -8.02
C THR A 85 11.35 17.55 -7.65
N ALA A 86 10.58 16.60 -7.14
CA ALA A 86 11.09 15.34 -6.62
C ALA A 86 10.07 14.21 -6.74
N THR A 87 10.59 12.99 -6.76
CA THR A 87 9.79 11.77 -6.63
C THR A 87 10.27 11.02 -5.39
N SER A 88 9.33 10.52 -4.59
CA SER A 88 9.64 9.64 -3.45
C SER A 88 8.89 8.33 -3.58
N GLU A 89 9.49 7.23 -3.11
CA GLU A 89 8.89 5.90 -3.20
C GLU A 89 8.66 5.32 -1.81
N MET A 90 7.43 4.87 -1.56
CA MET A 90 7.09 4.14 -0.35
C MET A 90 6.41 2.83 -0.68
N TYR A 91 6.53 1.84 0.20
CA TYR A 91 5.96 0.52 -0.03
C TYR A 91 4.74 0.30 0.85
N VAL A 92 3.78 -0.48 0.34
CA VAL A 92 2.57 -0.85 1.04
C VAL A 92 2.54 -2.36 1.18
N TYR A 93 2.58 -2.81 2.43
CA TYR A 93 2.45 -4.20 2.81
C TYR A 93 1.04 -4.43 3.35
N TYR A 94 0.27 -5.27 2.66
CA TYR A 94 -1.15 -5.49 2.95
C TYR A 94 -1.57 -6.95 2.88
N SER A 95 -0.71 -7.81 2.32
CA SER A 95 -1.05 -9.20 1.99
C SER A 95 -0.47 -10.21 2.99
N THR A 96 0.35 -9.76 3.95
CA THR A 96 1.05 -10.61 4.91
C THR A 96 0.32 -10.67 6.25
N CYS A 97 0.63 -11.68 7.04
CA CYS A 97 0.10 -11.82 8.40
C CYS A 97 0.78 -10.86 9.43
N HIS A 98 1.95 -10.30 9.10
CA HIS A 98 2.69 -9.37 9.96
C HIS A 98 3.51 -8.36 9.15
N GLY A 99 3.84 -7.22 9.76
CA GLY A 99 4.62 -6.17 9.11
C GLY A 99 3.83 -5.37 8.08
N ASN A 100 2.50 -5.40 8.16
CA ASN A 100 1.64 -4.60 7.27
C ASN A 100 1.80 -3.11 7.56
N GLY A 101 1.54 -2.28 6.56
CA GLY A 101 1.61 -0.83 6.68
C GLY A 101 2.20 -0.13 5.48
N PHE A 102 2.33 1.17 5.64
CA PHE A 102 2.95 2.13 4.73
C PHE A 102 4.39 2.39 5.19
N ASP A 103 5.38 1.98 4.40
CA ASP A 103 6.81 2.07 4.73
C ASP A 103 7.51 3.08 3.82
N ASP A 104 7.89 4.24 4.38
CA ASP A 104 8.67 5.28 3.71
C ASP A 104 10.20 5.11 3.91
N GLY A 105 10.62 3.97 4.48
CA GLY A 105 12.02 3.69 4.85
C GLY A 105 12.42 4.29 6.21
N THR A 106 11.73 5.32 6.69
CA THR A 106 11.93 5.93 8.01
C THR A 106 10.98 5.32 9.04
N ASN A 107 9.68 5.35 8.76
CA ASN A 107 8.58 4.88 9.57
C ASN A 107 7.76 3.82 8.83
N LEU A 108 7.13 2.93 9.62
CA LEU A 108 6.06 2.07 9.14
C LEU A 108 4.75 2.56 9.77
N ARG A 109 3.81 3.05 8.97
CA ARG A 109 2.52 3.58 9.44
C ARG A 109 1.39 2.57 9.22
N GLU A 110 0.40 2.56 10.11
CA GLU A 110 -0.73 1.63 10.05
C GLU A 110 -1.52 1.73 8.72
N LEU A 111 -1.98 0.60 8.19
CA LEU A 111 -3.05 0.56 7.21
C LEU A 111 -4.36 1.00 7.85
N THR A 112 -4.71 2.28 7.68
CA THR A 112 -6.04 2.78 8.02
C THR A 112 -6.99 2.61 6.83
N THR A 113 -8.30 2.60 7.12
CA THR A 113 -9.31 2.53 6.06
C THR A 113 -9.23 3.71 5.10
N ALA A 114 -9.02 4.92 5.64
CA ALA A 114 -8.90 6.14 4.86
C ALA A 114 -7.66 6.14 3.95
N ALA A 115 -6.54 5.60 4.41
CA ALA A 115 -5.30 5.57 3.63
C ALA A 115 -5.28 4.43 2.60
N CYS A 116 -5.86 3.27 2.93
CA CYS A 116 -5.70 2.07 2.10
C CYS A 116 -6.75 1.96 0.99
N ARG A 117 -8.03 2.24 1.28
CA ARG A 117 -9.11 2.10 0.29
C ARG A 117 -8.85 2.83 -1.03
N PRO A 118 -8.38 4.09 -1.03
CA PRO A 118 -8.14 4.83 -2.26
C PRO A 118 -7.08 4.21 -3.17
N LEU A 119 -6.33 3.20 -2.72
CA LEU A 119 -5.34 2.47 -3.52
C LEU A 119 -5.96 1.30 -4.30
N PHE A 120 -7.07 0.74 -3.82
CA PHE A 120 -7.70 -0.47 -4.37
C PHE A 120 -9.13 -0.28 -4.89
N GLU A 121 -9.77 0.86 -4.59
CA GLU A 121 -11.18 1.12 -4.98
C GLU A 121 -11.39 1.24 -6.50
N THR A 122 -10.34 1.52 -7.26
CA THR A 122 -10.38 1.63 -8.73
C THR A 122 -9.44 0.60 -9.36
N PRO A 123 -9.90 -0.23 -10.32
CA PRO A 123 -9.04 -1.09 -11.12
C PRO A 123 -7.90 -0.31 -11.80
N PRO A 124 -6.77 -0.95 -12.18
CA PRO A 124 -6.53 -2.39 -12.22
C PRO A 124 -5.79 -2.97 -11.01
N VAL A 125 -5.46 -2.16 -9.99
CA VAL A 125 -4.75 -2.63 -8.79
C VAL A 125 -5.70 -3.49 -7.95
N LEU A 126 -5.33 -4.75 -7.71
CA LEU A 126 -6.18 -5.72 -7.03
C LEU A 126 -5.74 -5.93 -5.59
N HIS A 127 -6.72 -6.01 -4.69
CA HIS A 127 -6.45 -6.34 -3.29
C HIS A 127 -6.57 -7.86 -3.06
N THR A 128 -5.44 -8.52 -2.83
CA THR A 128 -5.38 -9.91 -2.36
C THR A 128 -4.66 -9.96 -1.02
N SER A 129 -5.21 -10.67 -0.05
CA SER A 129 -4.57 -10.80 1.27
C SER A 129 -4.80 -12.19 1.85
N GLY A 130 -3.75 -12.75 2.45
CA GLY A 130 -3.85 -13.98 3.26
C GLY A 130 -4.39 -13.74 4.67
N SER A 131 -4.62 -12.49 5.07
CA SER A 131 -5.08 -12.09 6.41
C SER A 131 -6.30 -11.17 6.35
N GLU A 132 -7.27 -11.42 7.23
CA GLU A 132 -8.57 -10.72 7.21
C GLU A 132 -8.44 -9.26 7.69
N LYS A 133 -7.71 -9.01 8.77
CA LYS A 133 -7.54 -7.65 9.31
C LYS A 133 -7.02 -6.62 8.30
N PRO A 134 -5.87 -6.82 7.61
CA PRO A 134 -5.41 -5.85 6.62
C PRO A 134 -6.38 -5.78 5.43
N TYR A 135 -7.00 -6.91 5.05
CA TYR A 135 -8.01 -6.94 4.00
C TYR A 135 -9.17 -5.97 4.28
N ARG A 136 -9.75 -6.03 5.47
CA ARG A 136 -10.85 -5.16 5.90
C ARG A 136 -10.50 -3.66 5.95
N ARG A 137 -9.22 -3.30 5.94
CA ARG A 137 -8.80 -1.88 5.85
C ARG A 137 -8.87 -1.36 4.43
N CYS A 138 -8.63 -2.21 3.45
CA CYS A 138 -8.36 -1.80 2.08
C CYS A 138 -9.55 -2.02 1.14
N VAL A 139 -10.52 -2.83 1.54
CA VAL A 139 -11.76 -3.05 0.77
C VAL A 139 -12.99 -2.57 1.52
N ASP A 140 -14.01 -2.12 0.76
CA ASP A 140 -15.37 -2.03 1.27
C ASP A 140 -16.01 -3.42 1.22
N LEU A 141 -16.26 -4.02 2.38
CA LEU A 141 -17.05 -5.24 2.48
C LEU A 141 -18.55 -5.00 2.15
N GLU A 142 -18.98 -3.75 1.99
CA GLU A 142 -20.36 -3.38 1.61
C GLU A 142 -20.61 -3.50 0.09
N ALA A 143 -19.59 -3.81 -0.71
CA ALA A 143 -19.71 -4.03 -2.16
C ALA A 143 -19.42 -5.50 -2.55
N GLY A 144 -19.95 -6.45 -1.77
CA GLY A 144 -19.95 -7.87 -2.12
C GLY A 144 -21.14 -8.25 -3.00
N GLN A 145 -20.90 -8.42 -4.30
CA GLN A 145 -21.54 -9.34 -5.28
C GLN A 145 -23.08 -9.61 -5.22
N PRO A 146 -23.82 -9.51 -6.35
CA PRO A 146 -24.71 -10.62 -6.74
C PRO A 146 -23.80 -11.74 -7.26
N GLY A 147 -23.78 -12.93 -6.64
CA GLY A 147 -24.77 -13.97 -6.87
C GLY A 147 -24.34 -14.79 -8.09
N GLU A 148 -23.99 -16.06 -7.87
CA GLU A 148 -23.72 -17.08 -8.91
C GLU A 148 -24.69 -17.05 -10.10
#